data_AF-A0AAW5EK15-F1
#
_entry.id   AF-A0AAW5EK15-F1
#
_cell.length_a   1.000
_cell.length_b   1.000
_cell.length_c   1.000
_cell.angle_alpha   90.00
_cell.angle_beta   90.00
_cell.angle_gamma   90.00
#
_symmetry.space_group_name_H-M   'P 1'
#
loop_
_entity.id
_entity.type
_entity.pdbx_description
1 polymer ?
#
loop_
_entity_poly.entity_id
_entity_poly.type
_entity_poly.pdbx_seq_one_letter_code
_entity_poly.pdbx_strand_id
1 'polypeptide(L)'
;FIPGFEEGMVGMKSGEEKDVKVTFPKEYGAAHLAGKDAVFKVKLHEIQELKLPELDEGMIKNLLQNEEKPTLELLDEKLKEQIKNEKLFKLVNDELKAKFADALIEK
;
A
#
# COMPACT_ATOMS: atom_id res chain seq x y z
N PHE A 1 5.88 -8.57 -4.56
CA PHE A 1 6.95 -9.16 -3.71
C PHE A 1 6.83 -10.67 -3.71
N ILE A 2 7.92 -11.40 -3.45
CA ILE A 2 7.89 -12.87 -3.39
C ILE A 2 7.34 -13.28 -2.02
N PRO A 3 6.21 -14.00 -1.95
CA PRO A 3 5.69 -14.50 -0.68
C PRO A 3 6.75 -15.36 0.04
N GLY A 4 6.92 -15.16 1.35
CA GLY A 4 7.92 -15.87 2.16
C GLY A 4 9.34 -15.27 2.14
N PHE A 5 9.63 -14.30 1.26
CA PHE A 5 10.93 -13.63 1.26
C PHE A 5 11.10 -12.70 2.47
N GLU A 6 10.07 -11.90 2.77
CA GLU A 6 10.06 -11.04 3.94
C GLU A 6 10.15 -11.85 5.24
N GLU A 7 9.41 -12.96 5.35
CA GLU A 7 9.46 -13.87 6.51
C GLU A 7 10.86 -14.43 6.77
N GLY A 8 11.62 -14.73 5.72
CA GLY A 8 13.01 -15.18 5.84
C GLY A 8 13.95 -14.11 6.39
N MET A 9 13.64 -12.83 6.15
CA MET A 9 14.40 -11.68 6.65
C MET A 9 13.94 -11.20 8.04
N VAL A 10 12.75 -11.59 8.49
CA VAL A 10 12.26 -11.26 9.85
C VAL A 10 13.25 -11.82 10.89
N GLY A 11 13.70 -10.95 11.79
CA GLY A 11 14.64 -11.29 12.85
C GLY A 11 16.12 -11.18 12.48
N MET A 12 16.48 -10.87 11.23
CA MET A 12 17.86 -10.54 10.87
C MET A 12 18.27 -9.21 11.51
N LYS A 13 19.52 -9.13 11.96
CA LYS A 13 20.13 -7.89 12.44
C LYS A 13 20.93 -7.20 11.33
N SER A 14 21.06 -5.89 11.41
CA SER A 14 21.92 -5.12 10.51
C SER A 14 23.35 -5.68 10.53
N GLY A 15 23.89 -5.94 9.34
CA GLY A 15 25.18 -6.58 9.10
C GLY A 15 25.14 -8.10 8.93
N GLU A 16 23.99 -8.76 9.11
CA GLU A 16 23.87 -10.21 8.99
C GLU A 16 23.66 -10.67 7.53
N GLU A 17 24.25 -11.82 7.19
CA GLU A 17 24.12 -12.48 5.89
C GLU A 17 23.32 -13.77 6.07
N LYS A 18 22.25 -13.95 5.29
CA LYS A 18 21.37 -15.12 5.38
C LYS A 18 20.96 -15.61 4.00
N ASP A 19 20.91 -16.94 3.87
CA ASP A 19 20.45 -17.62 2.67
C ASP A 19 18.94 -17.90 2.82
N VAL A 20 18.12 -17.15 2.09
CA VAL A 20 16.65 -17.26 2.10
C VAL A 20 16.20 -18.04 0.87
N LYS A 21 15.62 -19.23 1.08
CA LYS A 21 15.06 -20.06 0.00
C LYS A 21 13.59 -19.72 -0.17
N VAL A 22 13.20 -19.24 -1.35
CA VAL A 22 11.82 -18.89 -1.68
C VAL A 22 11.44 -19.41 -3.06
N THR A 23 10.16 -19.67 -3.23
CA THR A 23 9.57 -20.05 -4.51
C THR A 23 8.84 -18.85 -5.09
N PHE A 24 9.14 -18.52 -6.35
CA PHE A 24 8.47 -17.43 -7.04
C PHE A 24 7.00 -17.78 -7.30
N PRO A 25 6.06 -16.84 -7.11
CA PRO A 25 4.67 -17.07 -7.46
C PRO A 25 4.52 -17.26 -8.97
N LYS A 26 3.47 -17.99 -9.39
CA LYS A 26 3.19 -18.27 -10.81
C LYS A 26 2.87 -17.01 -11.62
N GLU A 27 2.36 -15.98 -10.96
CA GLU A 27 2.00 -14.69 -11.56
C GLU A 27 3.11 -13.63 -11.40
N TYR A 28 4.35 -14.05 -11.13
CA TYR A 28 5.45 -13.11 -11.05
C TYR A 28 5.72 -12.47 -12.42
N GLY A 29 5.81 -11.14 -12.49
CA GLY A 29 5.93 -10.38 -13.74
C GLY A 29 7.13 -10.76 -14.62
N ALA A 30 8.12 -11.47 -14.06
CA ALA A 30 9.18 -12.12 -14.81
C ALA A 30 8.80 -13.59 -15.12
N ALA A 31 8.29 -13.84 -16.32
CA ALA A 31 7.86 -15.16 -16.80
C ALA A 31 8.96 -16.25 -16.71
N HIS A 32 10.24 -15.85 -16.73
CA HIS A 32 11.38 -16.76 -16.64
C HIS A 32 11.70 -17.22 -15.20
N LEU A 33 11.16 -16.51 -14.20
CA LEU A 33 11.32 -16.80 -12.77
C LEU A 33 10.02 -17.33 -12.14
N ALA A 34 8.87 -17.12 -12.78
CA ALA A 34 7.57 -17.59 -12.29
C ALA A 34 7.57 -19.10 -11.98
N GLY A 35 7.22 -19.46 -10.75
CA GLY A 35 7.13 -20.85 -10.30
C GLY A 35 8.45 -21.58 -10.07
N LYS A 36 9.60 -20.89 -10.12
CA LYS A 36 10.91 -21.49 -9.83
C LYS A 36 11.32 -21.29 -8.38
N ASP A 37 12.11 -22.22 -7.87
CA ASP A 37 12.79 -22.09 -6.58
C ASP A 37 14.08 -21.27 -6.75
N ALA A 38 14.32 -20.34 -5.82
CA ALA A 38 15.53 -19.53 -5.79
C ALA A 38 16.07 -19.40 -4.36
N VAL A 39 17.41 -19.33 -4.29
CA VAL A 39 18.13 -19.08 -3.04
C VAL A 39 18.70 -17.67 -3.12
N PHE A 40 18.17 -16.76 -2.31
CA PHE A 40 18.65 -15.40 -2.20
C PHE A 40 19.66 -15.32 -1.07
N LYS A 41 20.90 -14.95 -1.39
CA LYS A 41 21.87 -14.54 -0.39
C LYS A 41 21.62 -13.08 -0.06
N VAL A 42 20.95 -12.82 1.05
CA VAL A 42 20.59 -11.46 1.47
C VAL A 42 21.61 -10.99 2.48
N LYS A 43 22.20 -9.84 2.22
CA LYS A 43 23.01 -9.09 3.18
C LYS A 43 22.21 -7.91 3.68
N LEU A 44 21.88 -7.89 4.97
CA LEU A 44 21.12 -6.80 5.55
C LEU A 44 22.08 -5.64 5.86
N HIS A 45 22.04 -4.59 5.06
CA HIS A 45 22.94 -3.44 5.25
C HIS A 45 22.49 -2.54 6.40
N GLU A 46 21.22 -2.15 6.40
CA GLU A 46 20.65 -1.22 7.37
C GLU A 46 19.17 -1.55 7.59
N ILE A 47 18.69 -1.36 8.82
CA ILE A 47 17.27 -1.44 9.15
C ILE A 47 16.83 -0.01 9.42
N GLN A 48 16.03 0.53 8.51
CA GLN A 48 15.40 1.84 8.69
C GLN A 48 13.97 1.60 9.15
N GLU A 49 13.65 2.05 10.36
CA GLU A 49 12.26 2.10 10.82
C GLU A 49 11.63 3.42 10.35
N LEU A 50 10.48 3.32 9.69
CA LEU A 50 9.60 4.47 9.50
C LEU A 50 9.06 4.87 10.87
N LYS A 51 9.82 5.70 11.60
CA LYS A 51 9.25 6.47 12.71
C LYS A 51 8.22 7.40 12.10
N LEU A 52 6.95 7.04 12.25
CA LEU A 52 5.84 7.96 12.05
C LEU A 52 6.17 9.20 12.89
N PRO A 53 6.48 10.35 12.26
CA PRO A 53 6.68 11.56 13.03
C PRO A 53 5.37 11.83 13.78
N GLU A 54 5.47 12.34 15.00
CA GLU A 54 4.30 12.81 15.72
C GLU A 54 3.56 13.81 14.83
N LEU A 55 2.23 13.78 14.88
CA LEU A 55 1.36 14.62 14.08
C LEU A 55 1.46 16.08 14.58
N ASP A 56 2.62 16.68 14.36
CA ASP A 56 3.01 18.00 14.84
C ASP A 56 2.61 19.08 13.83
N GLU A 57 2.54 20.34 14.27
CA GLU A 57 2.19 21.50 13.44
C GLU A 57 3.02 21.57 12.14
N GLY A 58 4.27 21.11 12.16
CA GLY A 58 5.12 21.01 10.98
C GLY A 58 4.66 19.96 9.93
N MET A 59 4.06 18.86 10.37
CA MET A 59 3.53 17.80 9.50
C MET A 59 2.17 18.21 8.93
N ILE A 60 1.32 18.84 9.75
CA ILE A 60 0.03 19.41 9.35
C ILE A 60 0.26 20.49 8.29
N LYS A 61 1.25 21.37 8.46
CA LYS A 61 1.58 22.41 7.49
C LYS A 61 2.13 21.85 6.17
N ASN A 62 2.85 20.73 6.19
CA ASN A 62 3.29 20.04 4.97
C ASN A 62 2.12 19.39 4.21
N LEU A 63 1.18 18.77 4.93
CA LEU A 63 0.00 18.14 4.31
C LEU A 63 -1.03 19.17 3.82
N LEU A 64 -1.22 20.25 4.57
CA LEU A 64 -2.19 21.32 4.30
C LEU A 64 -1.53 22.58 3.74
N GLN A 65 -0.43 22.43 2.99
CA GLN A 65 0.32 23.52 2.35
C GLN A 65 -0.53 24.38 1.38
N ASN A 66 -1.72 23.93 1.00
CA ASN A 66 -2.67 24.66 0.16
C ASN A 66 -3.81 25.38 0.94
N GLU A 67 -3.84 25.31 2.28
CA GLU A 67 -4.91 25.90 3.10
C GLU A 67 -4.35 26.96 4.07
N GLU A 68 -5.04 28.11 4.21
CA GLU A 68 -4.61 29.25 5.02
C GLU A 68 -4.55 28.97 6.54
N LYS A 69 -5.20 27.90 7.03
CA LYS A 69 -5.19 27.47 8.44
C LYS A 69 -5.00 25.96 8.56
N PRO A 70 -3.74 25.48 8.63
CA PRO A 70 -3.44 24.07 8.78
C PRO A 70 -3.78 23.61 10.21
N THR A 71 -5.00 23.08 10.40
CA THR A 71 -5.48 22.54 11.68
C THR A 71 -5.82 21.06 11.57
N LEU A 72 -5.65 20.30 12.66
CA LEU A 72 -6.04 18.88 12.75
C LEU A 72 -7.50 18.62 12.35
N GLU A 73 -8.40 19.52 12.73
CA GLU A 73 -9.83 19.41 12.41
C GLU A 73 -10.10 19.48 10.90
N LEU A 74 -9.36 20.34 10.19
CA LEU A 74 -9.49 20.50 8.74
C LEU A 74 -8.95 19.27 7.99
N LEU A 75 -7.86 18.69 8.50
CA LEU A 75 -7.33 17.43 7.97
C LEU A 75 -8.34 16.29 8.13
N ASP A 76 -8.96 16.18 9.31
CA ASP A 76 -9.98 15.17 9.59
C ASP A 76 -11.23 15.35 8.72
N GLU A 77 -11.66 16.59 8.50
CA GLU A 77 -12.80 16.90 7.64
C GLU A 77 -12.53 16.56 6.17
N LYS A 78 -11.37 16.95 5.62
CA LYS A 78 -10.98 16.59 4.25
C LYS A 78 -10.82 15.08 4.08
N LEU A 79 -10.26 14.38 5.07
CA LEU A 79 -10.12 12.94 5.01
C LEU A 79 -11.51 12.26 5.00
N LYS A 80 -12.44 12.74 5.82
CA LYS A 80 -13.83 12.27 5.81
C LYS A 80 -14.52 12.54 4.47
N GLU A 81 -14.32 13.71 3.86
CA GLU A 81 -14.83 14.02 2.53
C GLU A 81 -14.24 13.11 1.45
N GLN A 82 -12.92 12.89 1.45
CA GLN A 82 -12.25 11.97 0.54
C GLN A 82 -12.82 10.55 0.66
N ILE A 83 -12.92 10.02 1.88
CA ILE A 83 -13.47 8.67 2.12
C ILE A 83 -14.94 8.58 1.68
N LYS A 84 -15.74 9.63 1.94
CA LYS A 84 -17.14 9.69 1.49
C LYS A 84 -17.23 9.70 -0.03
N ASN A 85 -16.44 10.54 -0.70
CA ASN A 85 -16.42 10.63 -2.16
C ASN A 85 -15.94 9.32 -2.79
N GLU A 86 -14.92 8.67 -2.23
CA GLU A 86 -14.43 7.40 -2.75
C GLU A 86 -15.48 6.29 -2.58
N LYS A 87 -16.13 6.21 -1.41
CA LYS A 87 -17.25 5.27 -1.19
C LYS A 87 -18.44 5.57 -2.10
N LEU A 88 -18.79 6.84 -2.28
CA LEU A 88 -19.88 7.26 -3.16
C LEU A 88 -19.55 6.92 -4.61
N PHE A 89 -18.33 7.19 -5.06
CA PHE A 89 -17.88 6.87 -6.40
C PHE A 89 -17.90 5.38 -6.65
N LYS A 90 -17.44 4.57 -5.69
CA LYS A 90 -17.50 3.11 -5.77
C LYS A 90 -18.93 2.61 -5.79
N LEU A 91 -19.80 3.10 -4.91
CA LEU A 91 -21.21 2.72 -4.89
C LEU A 91 -21.93 3.09 -6.20
N VAL A 92 -21.70 4.31 -6.70
CA VAL A 92 -22.32 4.79 -7.94
C VAL A 92 -21.79 4.05 -9.16
N ASN A 93 -20.48 3.87 -9.26
CA ASN A 93 -19.85 3.29 -10.45
C ASN A 93 -19.90 1.77 -10.48
N ASP A 94 -19.83 1.11 -9.32
CA ASP A 94 -19.78 -0.34 -9.20
C ASP A 94 -21.18 -0.93 -9.03
N GLU A 95 -22.02 -0.36 -8.15
CA GLU A 95 -23.37 -0.88 -7.93
C GLU A 95 -24.43 -0.21 -8.82
N LEU A 96 -24.52 1.13 -8.84
CA LEU A 96 -25.61 1.78 -9.56
C LEU A 96 -25.43 1.65 -11.07
N LYS A 97 -24.24 1.94 -11.63
CA LYS A 97 -24.02 1.79 -13.07
C LYS A 97 -24.18 0.34 -13.53
N ALA A 98 -23.74 -0.65 -12.75
CA ALA A 98 -23.98 -2.05 -13.08
C ALA A 98 -25.48 -2.36 -13.10
N LYS A 99 -26.22 -2.00 -12.04
CA LYS A 99 -27.69 -2.18 -11.99
C LYS A 99 -28.43 -1.44 -13.11
N PHE A 100 -28.00 -0.24 -13.46
CA PHE A 100 -28.57 0.53 -14.58
C PHE A 100 -28.23 -0.09 -15.94
N ALA A 101 -27.03 -0.63 -16.11
CA ALA A 101 -26.64 -1.32 -17.33
C ALA A 101 -27.43 -2.62 -17.52
N ASP A 102 -27.57 -3.44 -16.47
CA ASP A 102 -28.42 -4.64 -16.51
C ASP A 102 -29.89 -4.27 -16.84
N ALA A 103 -30.45 -3.26 -16.18
CA ALA A 103 -31.83 -2.82 -16.45
C ALA A 103 -32.05 -2.24 -17.86
N LEU A 104 -30.99 -1.74 -18.52
CA LEU A 104 -31.04 -1.28 -19.91
C LEU A 104 -30.81 -2.40 -20.93
N ILE A 105 -30.13 -3.48 -20.54
CA ILE A 105 -29.90 -4.67 -21.38
C ILE A 105 -31.12 -5.61 -21.34
N GLU A 106 -31.86 -5.64 -20.23
CA GLU A 106 -33.10 -6.43 -20.08
C GLU A 106 -34.34 -5.85 -20.79
N LYS A 107 -34.19 -4.77 -21.59
CA LYS A 107 -35.30 -4.12 -22.31
C LYS A 107 -35.05 -4.07 -23.82
#